data_AF-A0AAE3UGQ5-F1
#
_entry.id   AF-A0AAE3UGQ5-F1
#
_cell.length_a   1.000
_cell.length_b   1.000
_cell.length_c   1.000
_cell.angle_alpha   90.00
_cell.angle_beta   90.00
_cell.angle_gamma   90.00
#
_symmetry.space_group_name_H-M   'P 1'
#
loop_
_entity.id
_entity.type
_entity.pdbx_description
1 polymer ?
#
loop_
_entity_poly.entity_id
_entity_poly.type
_entity_poly.pdbx_seq_one_letter_code
_entity_poly.pdbx_strand_id
1 'polypeptide(L)'
;MGALHNRWKSGRTIDFWLGNPRNVKSKPYTFNKGLCDGIEYIAIIRSAQHKVGYTITVSQDGQNWKLLTSEEARLLAHNDGLSQAEFYNWFLTDSENFFGKIIHWTQHRYSS
;
A
#
# COMPACT_ATOMS: atom_id res chain seq x y z
N MET A 1 -23.78 -4.89 7.50
CA MET A 1 -22.46 -4.60 6.91
C MET A 1 -21.45 -4.63 8.04
N GLY A 2 -20.48 -5.57 8.01
CA GLY A 2 -19.47 -5.65 9.06
C GLY A 2 -18.63 -4.37 9.06
N ALA A 3 -18.36 -3.82 10.25
CA ALA A 3 -17.49 -2.66 10.37
C ALA A 3 -16.15 -2.94 9.67
N LEU A 4 -15.80 -2.13 8.68
CA LEU A 4 -14.47 -2.11 8.09
C LEU A 4 -13.49 -1.86 9.25
N HIS A 5 -12.77 -2.91 9.68
CA HIS A 5 -11.81 -2.81 10.76
C HIS A 5 -10.63 -1.94 10.29
N ASN A 6 -10.74 -0.63 10.49
CA ASN A 6 -9.70 0.35 10.21
C ASN A 6 -8.56 0.19 11.24
N ARG A 7 -7.74 -0.84 11.04
CA ARG A 7 -6.62 -1.19 11.92
C ARG A 7 -5.52 -0.12 11.92
N TRP A 8 -5.27 0.48 10.77
CA TRP A 8 -4.14 1.38 10.56
C TRP A 8 -4.57 2.84 10.65
N LYS A 9 -3.82 3.59 11.47
CA LYS A 9 -3.94 5.02 11.72
C LYS A 9 -2.61 5.55 12.25
N SER A 10 -2.36 6.84 12.10
CA SER A 10 -1.15 7.47 12.63
C SER A 10 -0.96 7.19 14.13
N GLY A 11 0.29 7.00 14.55
CA GLY A 11 0.69 6.61 15.91
C GLY A 11 0.55 5.11 16.24
N ARG A 12 0.01 4.28 15.32
CA ARG A 12 -0.08 2.84 15.54
C ARG A 12 1.28 2.17 15.38
N THR A 13 1.66 1.28 16.30
CA THR A 13 2.91 0.52 16.17
C THR A 13 2.87 -0.46 15.00
N ILE A 14 4.01 -0.59 14.33
CA ILE A 14 4.28 -1.56 13.27
C ILE A 14 5.38 -2.48 13.80
N ASP A 15 5.08 -3.77 13.93
CA ASP A 15 6.10 -4.78 14.16
C ASP A 15 6.45 -5.42 12.81
N PHE A 16 7.71 -5.35 12.42
CA PHE A 16 8.21 -5.97 11.18
C PHE A 16 8.69 -7.39 11.49
N TRP A 17 7.94 -8.38 11.01
CA TRP A 17 8.19 -9.79 11.30
C TRP A 17 8.84 -10.50 10.11
N LEU A 18 9.79 -11.39 10.39
CA LEU A 18 10.22 -12.42 9.43
C LEU A 18 9.30 -13.64 9.55
N GLY A 19 8.23 -13.63 8.76
CA GLY A 19 7.18 -14.67 8.76
C GLY A 19 5.81 -14.13 9.18
N ASN A 20 4.79 -14.99 9.16
CA ASN A 20 3.42 -14.61 9.51
C ASN A 20 3.18 -14.78 11.03
N PRO A 21 2.93 -13.69 11.79
CA PRO A 21 2.69 -13.78 13.22
C PRO A 21 1.27 -14.20 13.60
N ARG A 22 0.38 -14.47 12.62
CA ARG A 22 -1.01 -14.86 12.89
C ARG A 22 -1.12 -16.37 13.08
N ASN A 23 -1.90 -16.78 14.08
CA ASN A 23 -2.26 -18.18 14.35
C ASN A 23 -1.05 -19.12 14.57
N VAL A 24 0.04 -18.60 15.15
CA VAL A 24 1.25 -19.37 15.46
C VAL A 24 1.40 -19.60 16.96
N LYS A 25 1.98 -20.75 17.35
CA LYS A 25 2.24 -21.09 18.76
C LYS A 25 3.29 -20.19 19.41
N SER A 26 4.30 -19.79 18.63
CA SER A 26 5.35 -18.85 19.00
C SER A 26 5.44 -17.76 17.94
N LYS A 27 5.53 -16.49 18.37
CA LYS A 27 5.67 -15.38 17.43
C LYS A 27 7.00 -15.51 16.65
N PRO A 28 7.02 -15.19 15.35
CA PRO A 28 8.24 -15.16 14.55
C PRO A 28 9.23 -14.11 15.08
N TYR A 29 10.41 -14.01 14.48
CA TYR A 29 11.37 -12.97 14.87
C TYR A 29 10.91 -11.58 14.40
N THR A 30 10.90 -10.59 15.31
CA THR A 30 10.72 -9.18 14.97
C THR A 30 12.07 -8.56 14.69
N PHE A 31 12.32 -8.14 13.45
CA PHE A 31 13.61 -7.55 13.08
C PHE A 31 13.61 -6.02 13.20
N ASN A 32 12.44 -5.39 13.21
CA ASN A 32 12.32 -3.95 13.42
C ASN A 32 10.96 -3.57 14.03
N LYS A 33 10.89 -2.38 14.63
CA LYS A 33 9.65 -1.75 15.09
C LYS A 33 9.58 -0.33 14.57
N GLY A 34 8.41 0.06 14.11
CA GLY A 34 8.14 1.41 13.62
C GLY A 34 6.82 1.95 14.16
N LEU A 35 6.56 3.21 13.81
CA LEU A 35 5.27 3.83 13.99
C LEU A 35 4.67 4.08 12.61
N CYS A 36 3.38 3.80 12.47
CA CYS A 36 2.58 4.32 11.38
C CYS A 36 2.57 5.83 11.53
N ASP A 37 3.30 6.50 10.65
CA ASP A 37 3.39 7.94 10.59
C ASP A 37 2.16 8.52 9.88
N GLY A 38 1.66 7.83 8.86
CA GLY A 38 0.44 8.20 8.15
C GLY A 38 -0.15 7.08 7.31
N ILE A 39 -1.32 7.37 6.75
CA ILE A 39 -1.99 6.52 5.77
C ILE A 39 -2.37 7.36 4.55
N GLU A 40 -2.29 6.77 3.37
CA GLU A 40 -2.86 7.31 2.14
C GLU A 40 -3.80 6.25 1.54
N TYR A 41 -4.93 6.66 1.01
CA TYR A 41 -5.76 5.80 0.16
C TYR A 41 -5.05 5.58 -1.17
N ILE A 42 -5.19 4.38 -1.73
CA ILE A 42 -4.65 4.01 -3.04
C ILE A 42 -5.73 3.33 -3.87
N ALA A 43 -5.76 3.65 -5.16
CA ALA A 43 -6.47 2.89 -6.18
C ALA A 43 -5.50 2.50 -7.30
N ILE A 44 -5.56 1.24 -7.71
CA ILE A 44 -4.84 0.72 -8.88
C ILE A 44 -5.91 0.25 -9.86
N ILE A 45 -5.99 0.91 -11.01
CA ILE A 45 -7.06 0.71 -11.97
C ILE A 45 -6.48 0.37 -13.33
N ARG A 46 -7.06 -0.62 -14.02
CA ARG A 46 -6.68 -0.90 -15.41
C ARG A 46 -7.03 0.28 -16.30
N SER A 47 -6.05 0.81 -17.03
CA SER A 47 -6.28 1.95 -17.91
C SER A 47 -7.12 1.53 -19.11
N ALA A 48 -8.28 2.16 -19.30
CA ALA A 48 -9.07 1.99 -20.52
C ALA A 48 -8.42 2.68 -21.74
N GLN A 49 -7.61 3.72 -21.50
CA GLN A 49 -6.96 4.53 -22.55
C GLN A 49 -5.66 3.91 -23.06
N HIS A 50 -4.96 3.15 -22.21
CA HIS A 50 -3.73 2.46 -22.57
C HIS A 50 -4.01 0.96 -22.59
N LYS A 51 -4.03 0.35 -23.79
CA LYS A 51 -4.31 -1.10 -24.01
C LYS A 51 -3.47 -2.05 -23.12
N VAL A 52 -2.37 -1.57 -22.56
CA VAL A 52 -1.44 -2.31 -21.70
C VAL A 52 -0.94 -1.37 -20.60
N GLY A 53 -1.72 -1.13 -19.54
CA GLY A 53 -1.25 -0.32 -18.42
C GLY A 53 -2.23 -0.21 -17.25
N TYR A 54 -1.68 0.03 -16.07
CA TYR A 54 -2.42 0.36 -14.86
C TYR A 54 -2.12 1.80 -14.46
N THR A 55 -3.11 2.49 -13.92
CA THR A 55 -2.94 3.79 -13.28
C THR A 55 -2.95 3.62 -11.77
N ILE A 56 -2.11 4.38 -11.07
CA ILE A 56 -2.11 4.45 -9.61
C ILE A 56 -2.55 5.85 -9.22
N THR A 57 -3.61 5.93 -8.42
CA THR A 57 -4.01 7.19 -7.78
C THR A 57 -3.93 7.06 -6.27
N VAL A 58 -3.61 8.18 -5.61
CA VAL A 58 -3.49 8.24 -4.15
C VAL A 58 -4.22 9.45 -3.59
N SER A 59 -4.65 9.36 -2.33
CA SER A 59 -5.37 10.44 -1.64
C SER A 59 -5.14 10.42 -0.13
N GLN A 60 -4.99 11.57 0.52
CA GLN A 60 -4.87 11.64 1.99
C GLN A 60 -6.23 11.47 2.69
N ASP A 61 -7.30 11.93 2.06
CA ASP A 61 -8.65 12.01 2.63
C ASP A 61 -9.65 11.07 1.95
N GLY A 62 -9.25 10.41 0.87
CA GLY A 62 -10.09 9.53 0.05
C GLY A 62 -11.01 10.27 -0.90
N GLN A 63 -10.89 11.60 -1.00
CA GLN A 63 -11.74 12.48 -1.81
C GLN A 63 -10.92 13.18 -2.90
N ASN A 64 -9.74 13.71 -2.54
CA ASN A 64 -8.84 14.41 -3.45
C ASN A 64 -7.77 13.45 -3.96
N TRP A 65 -7.97 12.93 -5.18
CA TRP A 65 -7.11 11.91 -5.77
C TRP A 65 -6.07 12.52 -6.72
N LYS A 66 -4.79 12.22 -6.46
CA LYS A 66 -3.67 12.54 -7.34
C LYS A 66 -3.32 11.32 -8.18
N LEU A 67 -3.24 11.50 -9.50
CA LEU A 67 -2.66 10.50 -10.40
C LEU A 67 -1.13 10.54 -10.27
N LEU A 68 -0.54 9.39 -9.97
CA LEU A 68 0.91 9.28 -9.92
C LEU A 68 1.50 9.21 -11.32
N THR A 69 2.62 9.90 -11.49
CA THR A 69 3.50 9.74 -12.65
C THR A 69 4.13 8.34 -12.65
N SER A 70 4.65 7.91 -13.80
CA SER A 70 5.34 6.62 -13.91
C SER A 70 6.53 6.50 -12.95
N GLU A 71 7.23 7.62 -12.68
CA GLU A 71 8.37 7.64 -11.76
C GLU A 71 7.92 7.55 -10.30
N GLU A 72 6.86 8.25 -9.90
CA GLU A 72 6.28 8.12 -8.56
C GLU A 72 5.75 6.70 -8.32
N ALA A 73 5.10 6.10 -9.31
CA ALA A 73 4.63 4.71 -9.25
C ALA A 73 5.79 3.71 -9.13
N ARG A 74 6.91 3.95 -9.85
CA ARG A 74 8.13 3.14 -9.76
C ARG A 74 8.76 3.27 -8.37
N LEU A 75 8.83 4.48 -7.84
CA LEU A 75 9.35 4.74 -6.50
C LEU A 75 8.48 4.09 -5.41
N LEU A 76 7.16 4.13 -5.55
CA LEU A 76 6.22 3.43 -4.67
C LEU A 76 6.50 1.92 -4.63
N ALA A 77 6.58 1.27 -5.79
CA ALA A 77 6.91 -0.15 -5.85
C ALA A 77 8.29 -0.44 -5.24
N HIS A 78 9.29 0.39 -5.55
CA HIS A 78 10.65 0.23 -5.05
C HIS A 78 10.75 0.32 -3.52
N ASN A 79 10.00 1.24 -2.90
CA ASN A 79 9.97 1.38 -1.44
C ASN A 79 9.34 0.18 -0.74
N ASP A 80 8.49 -0.58 -1.43
CA ASP A 80 7.95 -1.86 -0.98
C ASP A 80 8.87 -3.05 -1.31
N GLY A 81 10.04 -2.79 -1.91
CA GLY A 81 11.02 -3.81 -2.30
C GLY A 81 10.62 -4.60 -3.55
N LEU A 82 9.73 -4.05 -4.38
CA LEU A 82 9.19 -4.69 -5.57
C LEU A 82 9.59 -3.94 -6.85
N SER A 83 9.72 -4.65 -7.95
CA SER A 83 9.61 -4.02 -9.27
C SER A 83 8.16 -3.57 -9.52
N GLN A 84 7.96 -2.67 -10.48
CA GLN A 84 6.62 -2.19 -10.80
C GLN A 84 5.68 -3.31 -11.29
N ALA A 85 6.21 -4.30 -12.02
CA ALA A 85 5.43 -5.46 -12.46
C ALA A 85 5.03 -6.38 -11.30
N GLU A 86 5.96 -6.65 -10.37
CA GLU A 86 5.66 -7.43 -9.16
C GLU A 86 4.65 -6.73 -8.26
N PHE A 87 4.73 -5.41 -8.14
CA PHE A 87 3.76 -4.60 -7.40
C PHE A 87 2.34 -4.78 -7.97
N TYR A 88 2.16 -4.68 -9.30
CA TYR A 88 0.86 -4.93 -9.91
C TYR A 88 0.39 -6.37 -9.70
N ASN A 89 1.26 -7.35 -9.92
CA ASN A 89 0.90 -8.75 -9.69
C ASN A 89 0.45 -8.97 -8.25
N TRP A 90 1.16 -8.40 -7.27
CA TRP A 90 0.82 -8.53 -5.86
C TRP A 90 -0.60 -8.03 -5.53
N PHE A 91 -0.97 -6.85 -6.03
CA PHE A 91 -2.26 -6.24 -5.71
C PHE A 91 -3.42 -6.67 -6.63
N LEU A 92 -3.11 -7.17 -7.82
CA LEU A 92 -4.09 -7.48 -8.87
C LEU A 92 -4.16 -8.98 -9.21
N THR A 93 -3.58 -9.86 -8.38
CA THR A 93 -3.60 -11.32 -8.60
C THR A 93 -5.04 -11.83 -8.82
N ASP A 94 -5.98 -11.37 -7.98
CA ASP A 94 -7.36 -11.86 -7.95
C ASP A 94 -8.40 -10.83 -8.45
N SER A 95 -7.97 -9.67 -8.97
CA SER A 95 -8.86 -8.58 -9.37
C SER A 95 -8.22 -7.67 -10.40
N GLU A 96 -9.00 -7.15 -11.36
CA GLU A 96 -8.52 -6.16 -12.33
C GLU A 96 -8.26 -4.77 -11.72
N ASN A 97 -8.83 -4.50 -10.53
CA ASN A 97 -8.68 -3.24 -9.80
C ASN A 97 -8.42 -3.49 -8.31
N PHE A 98 -7.68 -2.59 -7.68
CA PHE A 98 -7.44 -2.60 -6.24
C PHE A 98 -7.82 -1.25 -5.62
N PHE A 99 -8.45 -1.29 -4.44
CA PHE A 99 -8.71 -0.12 -3.60
C PHE A 99 -8.29 -0.43 -2.18
N GLY A 100 -7.47 0.42 -1.59
CA GLY A 100 -6.91 0.14 -0.27
C GLY A 100 -6.24 1.34 0.38
N LYS A 101 -5.29 1.03 1.25
CA LYS A 101 -4.50 2.01 1.99
C LYS A 101 -3.02 1.64 1.95
N ILE A 102 -2.17 2.63 1.73
CA ILE A 102 -0.75 2.57 1.98
C ILE A 102 -0.50 3.01 3.42
N ILE A 103 0.46 2.37 4.08
CA ILE A 103 0.87 2.69 5.44
C ILE A 103 2.29 3.24 5.35
N HIS A 104 2.49 4.44 5.87
CA HIS A 104 3.79 5.07 5.87
C HIS A 104 4.40 4.93 7.25
N TRP A 105 5.62 4.41 7.33
CA TRP A 105 6.47 4.49 8.52
C TRP A 105 7.55 5.58 8.41
N THR A 106 7.52 6.33 7.31
CA THR A 106 8.36 7.51 7.04
C THR A 106 7.46 8.71 6.75
N GLN A 107 8.04 9.91 6.65
CA GLN A 107 7.31 11.15 6.31
C GLN A 107 6.99 11.29 4.82
N HIS A 108 7.43 10.36 3.96
CA HIS A 108 7.17 10.45 2.53
C HIS A 108 5.69 10.23 2.24
N ARG A 109 5.10 11.08 1.39
CA ARG A 109 3.72 11.04 0.94
C ARG A 109 3.68 11.21 -0.56
N TYR A 110 2.81 10.47 -1.23
CA TYR A 110 2.69 10.48 -2.69
C TYR A 110 1.63 11.46 -3.16
N SER A 111 0.65 11.80 -2.32
CA SER A 111 -0.45 12.71 -2.67
C SER A 111 -0.17 14.20 -2.40
N SER A 112 0.97 14.52 -1.76
CA SER A 112 1.46 15.88 -1.57
C SER A 112 2.05 16.51 -2.83
#